data_AF-A0A9D0UFK4-F1
#
_entry.id   AF-A0A9D0UFK4-F1
#
_cell.length_a   1.000
_cell.length_b   1.000
_cell.length_c   1.000
_cell.angle_alpha   90.00
_cell.angle_beta   90.00
_cell.angle_gamma   90.00
#
_symmetry.space_group_name_H-M   'P 1'
#
loop_
_entity.id
_entity.type
_entity.pdbx_description
1 polymer ?
#
loop_
_entity_poly.entity_id
_entity_poly.type
_entity_poly.pdbx_seq_one_letter_code
_entity_poly.pdbx_strand_id
1 'polypeptide(L)' 'PHYVRTAIYTTNAVEAVHRQFRRLTKAKGGFANENSLLKLLYAGMLKASERWTHPVQNWNLTLSQLAIHFEGRLDDHLAL' A
#
# COMPACT_ATOMS: atom_id res chain seq x y z
N PRO A 1 -14.81 -13.29 7.11
CA PRO A 1 -15.76 -12.69 6.13
C PRO A 1 -15.11 -12.46 4.77
N HIS A 2 -15.87 -12.50 3.67
CA HIS A 2 -15.33 -12.40 2.30
C HIS A 2 -14.55 -11.09 2.08
N TYR A 3 -15.13 -9.94 2.44
CA TYR A 3 -14.51 -8.62 2.25
C TYR A 3 -13.17 -8.45 2.99
N VAL A 4 -13.00 -9.02 4.18
CA VAL A 4 -11.72 -9.02 4.91
C VAL A 4 -10.65 -9.79 4.14
N ARG A 5 -11.00 -10.98 3.61
CA ARG A 5 -10.10 -11.78 2.80
C ARG A 5 -9.74 -11.07 1.50
N THR A 6 -10.71 -10.42 0.86
CA THR A 6 -10.46 -9.60 -0.33
C THR A 6 -9.46 -8.48 -0.03
N ALA A 7 -9.64 -7.72 1.06
CA ALA A 7 -8.72 -6.65 1.42
C ALA A 7 -7.27 -7.14 1.66
N ILE A 8 -7.10 -8.34 2.22
CA ILE A 8 -5.77 -8.92 2.51
C ILE A 8 -5.15 -9.57 1.27
N TYR A 9 -5.91 -10.36 0.52
CA TYR A 9 -5.38 -11.18 -0.58
C TYR A 9 -5.36 -10.47 -1.93
N THR A 10 -5.95 -9.28 -2.05
CA THR A 10 -5.83 -8.51 -3.30
C THR A 10 -4.39 -8.00 -3.46
N THR A 11 -3.63 -8.63 -4.36
CA THR A 11 -2.23 -8.28 -4.64
C THR A 11 -2.09 -7.04 -5.52
N ASN A 12 -3.18 -6.53 -6.11
CA ASN A 12 -3.17 -5.39 -7.04
C ASN A 12 -2.40 -4.17 -6.50
N ALA A 13 -2.50 -3.87 -5.20
CA ALA A 13 -1.78 -2.74 -4.59
C ALA A 13 -0.26 -2.96 -4.62
N VAL A 14 0.20 -4.15 -4.23
CA VAL A 14 1.62 -4.52 -4.21
C VAL A 14 2.16 -4.63 -5.64
N GLU A 15 1.39 -5.26 -6.55
CA GLU A 15 1.75 -5.40 -7.96
C GLU A 15 1.84 -4.05 -8.68
N ALA A 16 0.96 -3.10 -8.35
CA ALA A 16 1.01 -1.74 -8.89
C ALA A 16 2.33 -1.04 -8.51
N VAL A 17 2.76 -1.17 -7.24
CA VAL A 17 4.06 -0.64 -6.77
C VAL A 17 5.22 -1.33 -7.49
N HIS A 18 5.21 -2.66 -7.57
CA HIS A 18 6.25 -3.40 -8.30
C HIS A 18 6.33 -3.01 -9.78
N ARG A 19 5.19 -2.85 -10.44
CA ARG A 19 5.12 -2.39 -11.84
C ARG A 19 5.73 -0.99 -11.99
N GLN A 20 5.42 -0.08 -11.06
CA GLN A 20 5.99 1.27 -11.05
C GLN A 20 7.51 1.23 -10.92
N PHE A 21 8.05 0.40 -10.01
CA PHE A 21 9.49 0.25 -9.82
C PHE A 21 10.18 -0.35 -11.05
N ARG A 22 9.65 -1.44 -11.61
CA ARG A 22 10.18 -2.03 -12.86
C ARG A 22 10.19 -1.01 -13.99
N ARG A 23 9.16 -0.17 -14.10
CA ARG A 23 9.11 0.88 -15.13
C ARG A 23 10.22 1.92 -14.93
N LEU A 24 10.44 2.36 -13.70
CA LEU A 24 11.47 3.36 -13.37
C LEU A 24 12.89 2.83 -13.60
N THR A 25 13.13 1.56 -13.29
CA THR A 25 14.45 0.95 -13.44
C THR A 25 14.73 0.45 -14.87
N LYS A 26 13.69 0.09 -15.66
CA LYS A 26 13.84 -0.43 -17.04
C LYS A 26 14.65 0.49 -17.96
N ALA A 27 14.55 1.81 -17.78
CA ALA A 27 15.25 2.79 -18.62
C ALA A 27 16.69 3.10 -18.15
N LYS A 28 17.10 2.61 -16.97
CA LYS A 28 18.43 2.85 -16.39
C LYS A 28 19.26 1.58 -16.56
N GLY A 29 20.31 1.63 -17.39
CA GLY A 29 21.22 0.48 -17.57
C GLY A 29 21.96 0.08 -16.29
N GLY A 30 22.42 1.06 -15.50
CA GLY A 30 23.08 0.83 -14.21
C GLY A 30 22.98 2.06 -13.29
N PHE A 31 23.24 1.83 -12.00
CA PHE A 31 23.23 2.85 -10.95
C PHE A 31 24.65 3.08 -10.44
N ALA A 32 25.00 4.34 -10.14
CA ALA A 32 26.34 4.70 -9.68
C ALA A 32 26.65 4.18 -8.26
N ASN A 33 25.61 4.07 -7.43
CA ASN A 33 25.65 3.47 -6.10
C ASN A 33 24.22 3.15 -5.63
N GLU A 34 24.08 2.39 -4.55
CA GLU A 34 22.79 2.01 -3.97
C GLU A 34 21.91 3.21 -3.59
N ASN A 35 22.52 4.28 -3.03
CA ASN A 35 21.79 5.50 -2.67
C ASN A 35 21.11 6.17 -3.87
N SER A 36 21.72 6.11 -5.06
CA SER A 36 21.13 6.65 -6.28
C SER A 36 19.89 5.88 -6.74
N LEU A 37 19.88 4.55 -6.52
CA LEU A 37 18.70 3.71 -6.75
C LEU A 37 17.60 4.04 -5.73
N LEU A 38 17.94 4.08 -4.44
CA LEU A 38 16.97 4.37 -3.37
C LEU A 38 16.30 5.74 -3.57
N LYS A 39 17.05 6.77 -3.93
CA LYS A 39 16.50 8.10 -4.23
C LYS A 39 15.51 8.07 -5.41
N LEU A 40 15.82 7.31 -6.46
CA LEU A 40 14.92 7.16 -7.60
C LEU A 40 13.62 6.45 -7.21
N LEU A 41 13.72 5.35 -6.46
CA LEU A 41 12.55 4.61 -5.99
C LEU A 41 11.69 5.45 -5.05
N TYR A 42 12.32 6.19 -4.13
CA TYR A 42 11.64 7.12 -3.22
C TYR A 42 10.86 8.21 -3.96
N ALA A 43 11.51 8.90 -4.91
CA ALA A 43 10.83 9.88 -5.76
C ALA A 43 9.68 9.26 -6.58
N GLY A 44 9.87 8.04 -7.04
CA GLY A 44 8.84 7.24 -7.71
C GLY A 44 7.65 6.92 -6.81
N MET A 45 7.89 6.59 -5.54
CA MET A 45 6.85 6.35 -4.54
C MET A 45 6.07 7.60 -4.22
N LEU A 46 6.73 8.74 -3.98
CA LEU A 46 6.07 10.02 -3.71
C LEU A 46 5.04 10.36 -4.80
N LYS A 47 5.47 10.27 -6.07
CA LYS A 47 4.58 10.50 -7.22
C LYS A 47 3.47 9.46 -7.35
N ALA A 48 3.70 8.23 -6.91
CA ALA A 48 2.66 7.20 -6.91
C ALA A 48 1.62 7.44 -5.81
N SER A 49 2.07 7.84 -4.61
CA SER A 49 1.20 8.09 -3.46
C SER A 49 0.25 9.27 -3.68
N GLU A 50 0.63 10.27 -4.48
CA GLU A 50 -0.28 11.35 -4.92
C GLU A 50 -1.55 10.84 -5.60
N ARG A 51 -1.52 9.64 -6.17
CA ARG A 51 -2.66 9.03 -6.87
C ARG A 51 -3.48 8.08 -6.00
N TRP A 52 -3.05 7.82 -4.77
CA TRP A 52 -3.74 6.91 -3.84
C TRP A 52 -4.87 7.64 -3.10
N THR A 53 -5.82 8.18 -3.86
CA THR A 53 -6.95 8.95 -3.34
C THR A 53 -8.20 8.10 -3.14
N HIS A 54 -8.28 6.93 -3.79
CA HIS A 54 -9.45 6.07 -3.70
C HIS A 54 -9.45 5.27 -2.39
N PRO A 55 -10.57 5.27 -1.64
CA PRO A 55 -10.69 4.50 -0.42
C PRO A 55 -10.71 2.99 -0.72
N VAL A 56 -10.27 2.20 0.26
CA VAL A 56 -10.34 0.73 0.18
C VAL A 56 -11.81 0.30 0.15
N GLN A 57 -12.15 -0.58 -0.79
CA GLN A 57 -13.51 -1.08 -0.93
C GLN A 57 -13.95 -1.83 0.33
N ASN A 58 -15.15 -1.55 0.83
CA ASN A 58 -15.73 -2.16 2.04
C ASN A 58 -14.84 -1.98 3.30
N TRP A 59 -14.09 -0.87 3.39
CA TRP A 59 -13.20 -0.64 4.52
C TRP A 59 -13.92 -0.60 5.86
N ASN A 60 -15.06 0.09 5.98
CA ASN A 60 -15.81 0.18 7.24
C ASN A 60 -16.23 -1.21 7.76
N LEU A 61 -16.73 -2.09 6.88
CA LEU A 61 -17.10 -3.45 7.24
C LEU A 61 -15.89 -4.28 7.68
N THR A 62 -14.77 -4.12 6.95
CA THR A 62 -13.50 -4.78 7.30
C THR A 62 -13.02 -4.31 8.68
N LEU A 63 -13.07 -3.01 8.94
CA LEU A 63 -12.67 -2.39 10.19
C LEU A 63 -13.54 -2.87 11.36
N SER A 64 -14.86 -2.93 11.21
CA SER A 64 -15.76 -3.46 12.25
C SER A 64 -15.43 -4.92 12.59
N GLN A 65 -15.10 -5.75 11.61
CA GLN A 65 -14.69 -7.13 11.87
C GLN A 65 -13.34 -7.23 12.58
N LEU A 66 -12.40 -6.36 12.21
CA LEU A 66 -11.10 -6.29 12.89
C LEU A 66 -11.27 -5.83 14.34
N ALA A 67 -12.13 -4.86 14.62
CA ALA A 67 -12.42 -4.40 15.98
C ALA A 67 -13.04 -5.51 16.85
N ILE A 68 -13.98 -6.28 16.29
CA ILE A 68 -14.58 -7.42 17.01
C ILE A 68 -13.55 -8.53 17.28
N HIS A 69 -12.68 -8.82 16.31
CA HIS A 69 -11.73 -9.94 16.43
C HIS A 69 -10.49 -9.59 17.26
N PHE A 70 -10.15 -8.30 17.34
CA PHE A 70 -9.00 -7.77 18.08
C PHE A 70 -9.48 -6.72 19.08
N GLU A 71 -10.34 -7.14 20.00
CA GLU A 71 -10.92 -6.30 21.05
C GLU A 71 -9.84 -5.53 21.83
N GLY A 72 -10.10 -4.26 22.12
CA GLY A 72 -9.19 -3.38 22.88
C GLY A 72 -7.97 -2.86 22.11
N ARG A 73 -7.67 -3.38 20.90
CA ARG A 73 -6.47 -2.96 20.14
C ARG A 73 -6.69 -1.71 19.29
N LEU A 74 -7.94 -1.38 18.98
CA LEU A 74 -8.28 -0.27 18.09
C LEU A 74 -8.97 0.89 18.82
N ASP A 75 -9.23 0.77 20.12
CA ASP A 75 -10.00 1.73 20.90
C ASP A 75 -9.36 3.13 20.92
N ASP A 76 -8.02 3.21 20.97
CA ASP A 76 -7.28 4.49 20.91
C ASP A 76 -7.34 5.16 19.52
N HIS A 77 -7.69 4.40 18.48
CA HIS A 77 -7.68 4.84 17.08
C HIS A 77 -9.10 5.00 16.50
N LEU A 78 -10.07 4.32 17.09
CA LEU A 78 -11.48 4.45 16.83
C LEU A 78 -12.02 5.36 17.92
N ALA A 79 -12.03 6.67 17.69
CA ALA A 79 -12.71 7.60 18.58
C ALA A 79 -14.20 7.23 18.65
N LEU A 80 -14.54 6.41 19.64
CA LEU A 80 -15.90 6.10 20.08
C LEU A 80 -16.26 7.01 21.25
#